data_AF-A0A1G0Z2P0-F1
#
_entry.id   AF-A0A1G0Z2P0-F1
#
_cell.length_a   1.000
_cell.length_b   1.000
_cell.length_c   1.000
_cell.angle_alpha   90.00
_cell.angle_beta   90.00
_cell.angle_gamma   90.00
#
_symmetry.space_group_name_H-M   'P 1'
#
loop_
_entity.id
_entity.type
_entity.pdbx_description
1 polymer ?
#
loop_
_entity_poly.entity_id
_entity_poly.type
_entity_poly.pdbx_seq_one_letter_code
_entity_poly.pdbx_strand_id
1 'polypeptide(L)'
;MDKRTIKTTELPPSLHKNFARTSLLNLKGIPGYYKAKYDGDAEAAYDVVRKVTCNDTGRERILEIFSWLNNNEPVCFVPVINSEKKWSINALPLAYAKILSSYYSEISGSSVRVLDDIVKVSSPNTGLGHSFRLANKVVYDGKIPDRNSKYILVDDTYTFGRTVMSLMEHIVAQGGNVVLVTTLASRYTHQIKPSDGLIEKFRNEYRITNENVKEITGNEIEYFTAGEICGLNLNPNRKLGPEGLRRICTKENVQGYLYKP
;
A
#
# COMPACT_ATOMS: atom_id res chain seq x y z
N MET A 1 -10.19 -3.81 -14.28
CA MET A 1 -9.73 -3.25 -12.99
C MET A 1 -10.47 -1.93 -12.77
N ASP A 2 -10.59 -1.43 -11.53
CA ASP A 2 -11.23 -0.13 -11.32
C ASP A 2 -10.44 0.99 -12.00
N LYS A 3 -11.16 2.00 -12.49
CA LYS A 3 -10.58 3.18 -13.12
C LYS A 3 -9.90 4.03 -12.06
N ARG A 4 -8.58 4.19 -12.16
CA ARG A 4 -7.80 5.10 -11.31
C ARG A 4 -7.85 6.53 -11.83
N THR A 5 -7.65 7.48 -10.94
CA THR A 5 -7.61 8.92 -11.25
C THR A 5 -6.20 9.47 -11.26
N ILE A 6 -5.24 8.80 -10.60
CA ILE A 6 -3.84 9.25 -10.53
C ILE A 6 -2.94 8.29 -11.31
N LYS A 7 -2.12 8.83 -12.23
CA LYS A 7 -1.07 8.06 -12.91
C LYS A 7 0.15 7.95 -12.01
N THR A 8 0.77 6.78 -11.97
CA THR A 8 2.02 6.58 -11.22
C THR A 8 3.19 7.38 -11.80
N THR A 9 3.12 7.72 -13.09
CA THR A 9 4.10 8.56 -13.79
C THR A 9 4.04 10.03 -13.37
N GLU A 10 2.90 10.50 -12.86
CA GLU A 10 2.68 11.88 -12.40
C GLU A 10 3.00 12.07 -10.91
N LEU A 11 3.32 10.98 -10.20
CA LEU A 11 3.71 11.04 -8.80
C LEU A 11 5.03 11.82 -8.63
N PRO A 12 5.17 12.63 -7.57
CA PRO A 12 6.44 13.25 -7.22
C PRO A 12 7.49 12.18 -6.85
N PRO A 13 8.80 12.50 -6.93
CA PRO A 13 9.88 11.54 -6.64
C PRO A 13 9.77 10.86 -5.26
N SER A 14 9.30 11.58 -4.25
CA SER A 14 9.06 11.06 -2.89
C SER A 14 8.03 9.92 -2.85
N LEU A 15 7.15 9.84 -3.85
CA LEU A 15 6.12 8.82 -4.01
C LEU A 15 6.47 7.77 -5.07
N HIS A 16 7.66 7.79 -5.66
CA HIS A 16 8.10 6.72 -6.57
C HIS A 16 8.41 5.43 -5.84
N LYS A 17 8.73 5.51 -4.54
CA LYS A 17 9.04 4.36 -3.69
C LYS A 17 8.22 4.40 -2.39
N ASN A 18 7.90 3.22 -1.89
CA ASN A 18 7.47 2.99 -0.52
C ASN A 18 8.71 2.71 0.35
N PHE A 19 8.80 3.39 1.48
CA PHE A 19 9.87 3.22 2.44
C PHE A 19 9.54 2.07 3.40
N ALA A 20 9.82 0.83 2.97
CA ALA A 20 9.62 -0.35 3.81
C ALA A 20 10.78 -0.58 4.79
N ARG A 21 10.50 -1.11 5.99
CA ARG A 21 11.51 -1.32 7.04
C ARG A 21 12.16 -2.69 7.03
N THR A 22 11.43 -3.71 6.63
CA THR A 22 11.90 -5.10 6.61
C THR A 22 11.24 -5.90 5.49
N SER A 23 11.59 -7.18 5.36
CA SER A 23 10.89 -8.10 4.47
C SER A 23 9.61 -8.62 5.11
N LEU A 24 8.62 -9.01 4.30
CA LEU A 24 7.40 -9.62 4.82
C LEU A 24 7.67 -10.91 5.62
N LEU A 25 8.69 -11.67 5.23
CA LEU A 25 9.10 -12.88 5.94
C LEU A 25 9.58 -12.54 7.36
N ASN A 26 10.45 -11.55 7.48
CA ASN A 26 10.98 -11.12 8.77
C ASN A 26 9.89 -10.53 9.66
N LEU A 27 9.00 -9.69 9.11
CA LEU A 27 7.87 -9.11 9.86
C LEU A 27 6.97 -10.20 10.47
N LYS A 28 6.66 -11.25 9.70
CA LYS A 28 5.85 -12.39 10.17
C LYS A 28 6.52 -13.23 11.24
N GLY A 29 7.85 -13.20 11.30
CA GLY A 29 8.65 -13.94 12.28
C GLY A 29 8.69 -13.27 13.66
N ILE A 30 8.21 -12.03 13.80
CA ILE A 30 8.25 -11.31 15.07
C ILE A 30 7.13 -11.85 15.99
N PRO A 31 7.46 -12.26 17.24
CA PRO A 31 6.46 -12.63 18.23
C PRO A 31 5.38 -11.55 18.37
N GLY A 32 4.11 -11.97 18.43
CA GLY A 32 2.98 -11.04 18.50
C GLY A 32 2.43 -10.57 17.15
N TYR A 33 3.14 -10.77 16.03
CA TYR A 33 2.67 -10.33 14.69
C TYR A 33 1.24 -10.80 14.37
N TYR A 34 0.95 -12.08 14.59
CA TYR A 34 -0.36 -12.65 14.26
C TYR A 34 -1.47 -12.10 15.16
N LYS A 35 -1.20 -11.87 16.45
CA LYS A 35 -2.14 -11.25 17.39
C LYS A 35 -2.44 -9.81 16.96
N ALA A 36 -1.40 -9.04 16.67
CA ALA A 36 -1.51 -7.66 16.21
C ALA A 36 -2.30 -7.55 14.89
N LYS A 37 -1.98 -8.41 13.91
CA LYS A 37 -2.58 -8.34 12.58
C LYS A 37 -3.99 -8.89 12.51
N TYR A 38 -4.27 -10.02 13.17
CA TYR A 38 -5.53 -10.74 12.97
C TYR A 38 -6.46 -10.73 14.18
N ASP A 39 -5.97 -10.38 15.37
CA ASP A 39 -6.81 -10.28 16.58
C ASP A 39 -6.96 -8.83 17.06
N GLY A 40 -6.27 -7.88 16.43
CA GLY A 40 -6.32 -6.45 16.78
C GLY A 40 -5.62 -6.10 18.09
N ASP A 41 -4.69 -6.95 18.54
CA ASP A 41 -3.94 -6.76 19.78
C ASP A 41 -3.00 -5.55 19.67
N ALA A 42 -3.35 -4.46 20.36
CA ALA A 42 -2.64 -3.19 20.31
C ALA A 42 -1.27 -3.22 21.01
N GLU A 43 -1.12 -4.01 22.09
CA GLU A 43 0.14 -4.16 22.80
C GLU A 43 1.14 -4.95 21.94
N ALA A 44 0.68 -6.08 21.39
CA ALA A 44 1.47 -6.84 20.44
C ALA A 44 1.85 -6.01 19.20
N ALA A 45 0.96 -5.14 18.72
CA ALA A 45 1.25 -4.26 17.58
C ALA A 45 2.36 -3.27 17.91
N TYR A 46 2.32 -2.65 19.09
CA TYR A 46 3.36 -1.74 19.55
C TYR A 46 4.73 -2.44 19.65
N ASP A 47 4.79 -3.63 20.24
CA ASP A 47 6.02 -4.41 20.38
C ASP A 47 6.62 -4.80 19.03
N VAL A 48 5.77 -5.28 18.11
CA VAL A 48 6.19 -5.65 16.74
C VAL A 48 6.75 -4.44 16.01
N VAL A 49 6.05 -3.30 16.05
CA VAL A 49 6.52 -2.07 15.38
C VAL A 49 7.84 -1.63 15.99
N ARG A 50 7.96 -1.56 17.33
CA ARG A 50 9.21 -1.17 18.00
C ARG A 50 10.39 -2.05 17.60
N LYS A 51 10.18 -3.37 17.49
CA LYS A 51 11.24 -4.29 17.06
C LYS A 51 11.77 -3.94 15.66
N VAL A 52 10.87 -3.50 14.78
CA VAL A 52 11.19 -3.10 13.40
C VAL A 52 11.81 -1.69 13.34
N THR A 53 11.35 -0.75 14.15
CA THR A 53 11.69 0.67 14.04
C THR A 53 12.80 1.15 14.97
N CYS A 54 12.99 0.53 16.13
CA CYS A 54 13.87 1.05 17.20
C CYS A 54 15.29 0.45 17.18
N ASN A 55 15.65 -0.33 16.16
CA ASN A 55 17.05 -0.72 15.91
C ASN A 55 17.78 0.38 15.12
N ASP A 56 19.12 0.38 15.09
CA ASP A 56 19.90 1.46 14.49
C ASP A 56 19.56 1.69 13.01
N THR A 57 19.48 0.62 12.22
CA THR A 57 19.05 0.68 10.82
C THR A 57 17.61 1.20 10.68
N GLY A 58 16.73 0.88 11.62
CA GLY A 58 15.34 1.36 11.67
C GLY A 58 15.27 2.87 11.89
N ARG A 59 16.10 3.39 12.81
CA ARG A 59 16.21 4.83 13.08
C ARG A 59 16.76 5.60 11.89
N GLU A 60 17.84 5.14 11.28
CA GLU A 60 18.40 5.77 10.07
C GLU A 60 17.37 5.89 8.95
N ARG A 61 16.63 4.80 8.68
CA ARG A 61 15.57 4.83 7.67
C ARG A 61 14.43 5.76 8.06
N ILE A 62 14.13 5.95 9.36
CA ILE A 62 13.09 6.89 9.80
C ILE A 62 13.53 8.33 9.51
N LEU A 63 14.79 8.66 9.81
CA LEU A 63 15.38 9.95 9.46
C LEU A 63 15.39 10.19 7.94
N GLU A 64 15.63 9.16 7.12
CA GLU A 64 15.51 9.26 5.66
C GLU A 64 14.09 9.68 5.22
N ILE A 65 13.03 9.23 5.90
CA ILE A 65 11.67 9.68 5.60
C ILE A 65 11.47 11.14 6.03
N PHE A 66 11.94 11.47 7.23
CA PHE A 66 11.75 12.79 7.80
C PHE A 66 12.50 13.88 7.02
N SER A 67 13.58 13.55 6.32
CA SER A 67 14.28 14.50 5.44
C SER A 67 13.46 14.97 4.23
N TRP A 68 12.38 14.25 3.88
CA TRP A 68 11.42 14.69 2.86
C TRP A 68 10.34 15.64 3.42
N LEU A 69 10.33 15.88 4.73
CA LEU A 69 9.36 16.74 5.39
C LEU A 69 10.02 18.08 5.74
N ASN A 70 9.29 19.17 5.50
CA ASN A 70 9.68 20.51 5.90
C ASN A 70 9.07 20.82 7.28
N ASN A 71 9.88 21.26 8.25
CA ASN A 71 9.44 21.51 9.63
C ASN A 71 8.44 22.68 9.81
N ASN A 72 8.05 23.37 8.73
CA ASN A 72 7.14 24.52 8.79
C ASN A 72 5.70 24.18 8.38
N GLU A 73 5.43 22.95 7.93
CA GLU A 73 4.09 22.52 7.51
C GLU A 73 3.54 21.48 8.49
N PRO A 74 2.25 21.53 8.84
CA PRO A 74 1.65 20.51 9.70
C PRO A 74 1.70 19.13 9.04
N VAL A 75 1.86 18.10 9.85
CA VAL A 75 2.04 16.73 9.36
C VAL A 75 0.92 15.82 9.87
N CYS A 76 0.30 15.07 8.96
CA CYS A 76 -0.73 14.08 9.24
C CYS A 76 -0.25 12.68 8.83
N PHE A 77 -0.08 11.78 9.79
CA PHE A 77 0.12 10.36 9.53
C PHE A 77 -1.25 9.67 9.36
N VAL A 78 -1.45 9.00 8.23
CA VAL A 78 -2.71 8.32 7.88
C VAL A 78 -2.48 6.82 7.87
N PRO A 79 -2.76 6.12 8.98
CA PRO A 79 -2.73 4.66 9.01
C PRO A 79 -3.79 4.05 8.09
N VAL A 80 -3.43 2.98 7.38
CA VAL A 80 -4.38 2.15 6.66
C VAL A 80 -5.22 1.37 7.68
N ILE A 81 -6.43 1.84 7.94
CA ILE A 81 -7.39 1.13 8.79
C ILE A 81 -8.18 0.15 7.93
N ASN A 82 -7.92 -1.15 8.10
CA ASN A 82 -8.58 -2.22 7.36
C ASN A 82 -9.04 -3.33 8.30
N SER A 83 -10.23 -3.87 8.01
CA SER A 83 -10.75 -5.06 8.66
C SER A 83 -10.11 -6.34 8.08
N GLU A 84 -9.80 -7.27 8.96
CA GLU A 84 -9.18 -8.56 8.72
C GLU A 84 -10.19 -9.70 8.99
N LYS A 85 -9.73 -10.95 9.10
CA LYS A 85 -10.61 -12.08 9.39
C LYS A 85 -11.36 -11.86 10.71
N LYS A 86 -12.59 -12.35 10.81
CA LYS A 86 -13.47 -12.18 11.98
C LYS A 86 -13.80 -10.73 12.34
N TRP A 87 -13.71 -9.82 11.37
CA TRP A 87 -13.99 -8.39 11.55
C TRP A 87 -13.05 -7.65 12.51
N SER A 88 -11.91 -8.24 12.88
CA SER A 88 -10.89 -7.56 13.65
C SER A 88 -10.23 -6.46 12.83
N ILE A 89 -9.72 -5.42 13.49
CA ILE A 89 -8.97 -4.35 12.83
C ILE A 89 -7.47 -4.67 12.94
N ASN A 90 -6.73 -4.59 11.83
CA ASN A 90 -5.28 -4.72 11.87
C ASN A 90 -4.68 -3.57 12.72
N ALA A 91 -4.07 -3.89 13.87
CA ALA A 91 -3.54 -2.87 14.78
C ALA A 91 -2.16 -2.32 14.36
N LEU A 92 -1.46 -2.99 13.43
CA LEU A 92 -0.10 -2.63 13.03
C LEU A 92 0.03 -1.22 12.40
N PRO A 93 -0.81 -0.80 11.42
CA PRO A 93 -0.66 0.51 10.80
C PRO A 93 -0.85 1.66 11.79
N LEU A 94 -1.82 1.54 12.70
CA LEU A 94 -2.09 2.56 13.72
C LEU A 94 -0.96 2.67 14.74
N ALA A 95 -0.48 1.54 15.26
CA ALA A 95 0.68 1.52 16.14
C ALA A 95 1.91 2.14 15.46
N TYR A 96 2.08 1.87 14.17
CA TYR A 96 3.18 2.42 13.39
C TYR A 96 3.08 3.93 13.19
N ALA A 97 1.89 4.43 12.84
CA ALA A 97 1.64 5.86 12.72
C ALA A 97 1.89 6.60 14.04
N LYS A 98 1.45 6.03 15.18
CA LYS A 98 1.68 6.61 16.50
C LYS A 98 3.17 6.71 16.84
N ILE A 99 3.96 5.66 16.61
CA ILE A 99 5.41 5.69 16.86
C ILE A 99 6.11 6.72 15.96
N LEU A 100 5.79 6.77 14.67
CA LEU A 100 6.35 7.77 13.76
C LEU A 100 5.97 9.19 14.18
N SER A 101 4.72 9.40 14.59
CA SER A 101 4.24 10.72 15.01
C SER A 101 4.97 11.23 16.25
N SER A 102 5.22 10.34 17.22
CA SER A 102 5.96 10.66 18.43
C SER A 102 7.40 11.08 18.11
N TYR A 103 8.11 10.29 17.31
CA TYR A 103 9.48 10.60 16.91
C TYR A 103 9.59 11.87 16.07
N TYR A 104 8.67 12.08 15.12
CA TYR A 104 8.68 13.28 14.32
C TYR A 104 8.39 14.51 15.18
N SER A 105 7.42 14.44 16.09
CA SER A 105 7.09 15.53 17.01
C SER A 105 8.27 15.90 17.91
N GLU A 106 9.00 14.90 18.43
CA GLU A 106 10.18 15.11 19.29
C GLU A 106 11.31 15.83 18.56
N ILE A 107 11.57 15.47 17.30
CA ILE A 107 12.71 15.99 16.53
C ILE A 107 12.39 17.32 15.84
N SER A 108 11.17 17.48 15.32
CA SER A 108 10.82 18.64 14.47
C SER A 108 10.17 19.80 15.24
N GLY A 109 9.61 19.54 16.43
CA GLY A 109 8.74 20.49 17.13
C GLY A 109 7.45 20.86 16.38
N SER A 110 7.14 20.18 15.27
CA SER A 110 5.98 20.46 14.42
C SER A 110 4.68 19.93 15.01
N SER A 111 3.55 20.51 14.60
CA SER A 111 2.24 19.94 14.93
C SER A 111 2.00 18.67 14.11
N VAL A 112 1.81 17.54 14.82
CA VAL A 112 1.61 16.22 14.22
C VAL A 112 0.25 15.65 14.61
N ARG A 113 -0.46 15.07 13.65
CA ARG A 113 -1.71 14.32 13.87
C ARG A 113 -1.61 12.90 13.33
N VAL A 114 -2.33 11.99 13.98
CA VAL A 114 -2.62 10.65 13.44
C VAL A 114 -4.11 10.61 13.09
N LEU A 115 -4.44 10.32 11.84
CA LEU A 115 -5.82 10.30 11.34
C LEU A 115 -6.34 8.86 11.30
N ASP A 116 -6.98 8.43 12.38
CA ASP A 116 -7.51 7.06 12.53
C ASP A 116 -9.00 6.93 12.17
N ASP A 117 -9.60 7.99 11.64
CA ASP A 117 -10.99 8.06 11.17
C ASP A 117 -11.15 7.89 9.64
N ILE A 118 -10.04 7.79 8.89
CA ILE A 118 -10.06 7.44 7.47
C ILE A 118 -10.00 5.91 7.32
N VAL A 119 -11.15 5.30 7.07
CA VAL A 119 -11.32 3.84 7.13
C VAL A 119 -11.61 3.23 5.76
N LYS A 120 -11.05 2.04 5.52
CA LYS A 120 -11.41 1.28 4.33
C LYS A 120 -12.80 0.65 4.51
N VAL A 121 -13.74 1.00 3.63
CA VAL A 121 -15.13 0.52 3.66
C VAL A 121 -15.40 -0.64 2.69
N SER A 122 -14.46 -0.97 1.80
CA SER A 122 -14.60 -2.14 0.93
C SER A 122 -14.19 -3.44 1.60
N SER A 123 -14.73 -4.58 1.12
CA SER A 123 -14.56 -5.89 1.74
C SER A 123 -13.08 -6.26 2.03
N PRO A 124 -12.81 -7.02 3.10
CA PRO A 124 -11.47 -7.54 3.40
C PRO A 124 -10.88 -8.31 2.22
N ASN A 125 -9.58 -8.15 1.95
CA ASN A 125 -8.85 -8.86 0.89
C ASN A 125 -8.08 -10.10 1.44
N THR A 126 -8.37 -10.50 2.67
CA THR A 126 -7.59 -11.49 3.43
C THR A 126 -8.03 -12.91 3.10
N GLY A 127 -7.08 -13.76 2.73
CA GLY A 127 -7.34 -15.11 2.21
C GLY A 127 -7.61 -15.16 0.71
N LEU A 128 -7.70 -14.01 0.03
CA LEU A 128 -8.04 -13.95 -1.40
C LEU A 128 -6.79 -14.06 -2.29
N GLY A 129 -6.94 -14.77 -3.42
CA GLY A 129 -5.86 -15.02 -4.38
C GLY A 129 -5.37 -13.75 -5.12
N HIS A 130 -4.24 -13.86 -5.84
CA HIS A 130 -3.63 -12.74 -6.58
C HIS A 130 -4.63 -12.02 -7.50
N SER A 131 -5.39 -12.76 -8.31
CA SER A 131 -6.34 -12.17 -9.26
C SER A 131 -7.44 -11.36 -8.55
N PHE A 132 -7.96 -11.85 -7.42
CA PHE A 132 -9.01 -11.14 -6.67
C PHE A 132 -8.48 -9.86 -6.01
N ARG A 133 -7.25 -9.90 -5.49
CA ARG A 133 -6.56 -8.72 -4.95
C ARG A 133 -6.26 -7.66 -6.01
N LEU A 134 -6.07 -8.05 -7.27
CA LEU A 134 -5.90 -7.14 -8.40
C LEU A 134 -7.23 -6.60 -8.95
N ALA A 135 -8.33 -7.33 -8.79
CA ALA A 135 -9.63 -6.97 -9.37
C ALA A 135 -10.56 -6.16 -8.43
N ASN A 136 -10.40 -6.24 -7.11
CA ASN A 136 -11.33 -5.66 -6.13
C ASN A 136 -11.18 -4.16 -5.88
N LYS A 137 -12.27 -3.39 -5.92
CA LYS A 137 -12.24 -1.97 -5.56
C LYS A 137 -11.84 -1.77 -4.10
N VAL A 138 -10.89 -0.87 -3.87
CA VAL A 138 -10.58 -0.34 -2.55
C VAL A 138 -11.23 1.03 -2.42
N VAL A 139 -12.06 1.21 -1.40
CA VAL A 139 -12.80 2.45 -1.15
C VAL A 139 -12.56 2.85 0.29
N TYR A 140 -12.33 4.15 0.51
CA TYR A 140 -12.16 4.76 1.81
C TYR A 140 -13.31 5.72 2.10
N ASP A 141 -13.62 5.88 3.38
CA ASP A 141 -14.48 6.93 3.93
C ASP A 141 -13.69 7.72 4.99
N GLY A 142 -14.16 8.92 5.34
CA GLY A 142 -13.50 9.85 6.26
C GLY A 142 -12.99 11.11 5.57
N LYS A 143 -12.77 12.18 6.35
CA LYS A 143 -12.40 13.50 5.84
C LYS A 143 -11.00 13.91 6.26
N ILE A 144 -10.31 14.61 5.37
CA ILE A 144 -9.05 15.26 5.75
C ILE A 144 -9.35 16.51 6.60
N PRO A 145 -8.55 16.82 7.64
CA PRO A 145 -8.79 17.97 8.50
C PRO A 145 -8.54 19.31 7.79
N ASP A 146 -7.57 19.37 6.87
CA ASP A 146 -7.19 20.59 6.17
C ASP A 146 -6.40 20.30 4.87
N ARG A 147 -6.20 21.31 4.03
CA ARG A 147 -5.47 21.15 2.74
C ARG A 147 -3.99 21.52 2.80
N ASN A 148 -3.53 22.09 3.91
CA ASN A 148 -2.19 22.63 4.06
C ASN A 148 -1.22 21.62 4.71
N SER A 149 -1.75 20.55 5.31
CA SER A 149 -1.00 19.46 5.91
C SER A 149 -0.32 18.58 4.86
N LYS A 150 0.87 18.09 5.20
CA LYS A 150 1.50 16.97 4.51
C LYS A 150 0.94 15.65 5.02
N TYR A 151 0.45 14.82 4.11
CA TYR A 151 -0.12 13.52 4.43
C TYR A 151 0.90 12.41 4.15
N ILE A 152 1.19 11.59 5.16
CA ILE A 152 2.05 10.41 5.05
C ILE A 152 1.20 9.17 5.25
N LEU A 153 1.18 8.28 4.25
CA LEU A 153 0.43 7.03 4.34
C LEU A 153 1.26 5.98 5.05
N VAL A 154 0.64 5.30 6.02
CA VAL A 154 1.29 4.31 6.87
C VAL A 154 0.55 2.99 6.78
N ASP A 155 1.22 1.91 6.38
CA ASP A 155 0.62 0.57 6.29
C ASP A 155 1.55 -0.49 6.90
N ASP A 156 1.06 -1.71 7.10
CA ASP A 156 1.89 -2.81 7.57
C ASP A 156 2.70 -3.43 6.42
N THR A 157 2.09 -3.64 5.25
CA THR A 157 2.72 -4.33 4.12
C THR A 157 2.35 -3.75 2.76
N TYR A 158 3.35 -3.28 2.02
CA TYR A 158 3.21 -2.97 0.61
C TYR A 158 3.31 -4.24 -0.25
N THR A 159 2.17 -4.65 -0.84
CA THR A 159 2.08 -5.82 -1.73
C THR A 159 1.92 -5.41 -3.20
N PHE A 160 0.71 -5.05 -3.62
CA PHE A 160 0.42 -4.56 -4.98
C PHE A 160 0.24 -3.04 -5.02
N GLY A 161 0.30 -2.33 -3.89
CA GLY A 161 0.10 -0.88 -3.85
C GLY A 161 -1.32 -0.36 -4.08
N ARG A 162 -2.31 -1.21 -4.37
CA ARG A 162 -3.71 -0.77 -4.56
C ARG A 162 -4.30 -0.08 -3.33
N THR A 163 -4.08 -0.64 -2.14
CA THR A 163 -4.50 -0.04 -0.86
C THR A 163 -3.97 1.39 -0.72
N VAL A 164 -2.68 1.57 -0.95
CA VAL A 164 -2.00 2.87 -0.88
C VAL A 164 -2.50 3.84 -1.96
N MET A 165 -2.59 3.40 -3.21
CA MET A 165 -3.07 4.26 -4.30
C MET A 165 -4.50 4.73 -4.07
N SER A 166 -5.40 3.85 -3.61
CA SER A 166 -6.79 4.25 -3.35
C SER A 166 -6.93 5.18 -2.15
N LEU A 167 -6.11 5.02 -1.10
CA LEU A 167 -6.07 5.98 0.01
C LEU A 167 -5.49 7.34 -0.44
N MET A 168 -4.48 7.31 -1.30
CA MET A 168 -3.91 8.51 -1.90
C MET A 168 -4.94 9.26 -2.74
N GLU A 169 -5.66 8.56 -3.62
CA GLU A 169 -6.74 9.13 -4.43
C GLU A 169 -7.85 9.74 -3.56
N HIS A 170 -8.22 9.07 -2.45
CA HIS A 170 -9.21 9.58 -1.49
C HIS A 170 -8.79 10.91 -0.86
N ILE A 171 -7.52 11.05 -0.47
CA ILE A 171 -6.98 12.27 0.14
C ILE A 171 -6.83 13.39 -0.91
N VAL A 172 -6.28 13.07 -2.08
CA VAL A 172 -6.07 14.03 -3.18
C VAL A 172 -7.40 14.55 -3.71
N ALA A 173 -8.44 13.72 -3.79
CA ALA A 173 -9.79 14.14 -4.19
C ALA A 173 -10.40 15.18 -3.25
N GLN A 174 -9.94 15.26 -2.00
CA GLN A 174 -10.35 16.28 -1.02
C GLN A 174 -9.46 17.55 -1.05
N GLY A 175 -8.43 17.56 -1.91
CA GLY A 175 -7.44 18.62 -2.02
C GLY A 175 -6.26 18.47 -1.07
N GLY A 176 -6.05 17.27 -0.48
CA GLY A 176 -4.90 16.99 0.38
C GLY A 176 -3.62 16.69 -0.40
N ASN A 177 -2.47 16.92 0.23
CA ASN A 177 -1.15 16.70 -0.35
C ASN A 177 -0.47 15.47 0.26
N VAL A 178 -0.58 14.33 -0.41
CA VAL A 178 0.17 13.11 -0.02
C VAL A 178 1.62 13.25 -0.47
N VAL A 179 2.55 13.14 0.48
CA VAL A 179 3.99 13.35 0.19
C VAL A 179 4.80 12.06 0.26
N LEU A 180 4.39 11.10 1.08
CA LEU A 180 5.17 9.90 1.38
C LEU A 180 4.28 8.69 1.66
N VAL A 181 4.85 7.51 1.41
CA VAL A 181 4.27 6.21 1.78
C VAL A 181 5.34 5.41 2.52
N THR A 182 5.00 4.90 3.70
CA THR A 182 5.89 4.07 4.52
C THR A 182 5.17 2.83 5.02
N THR A 183 5.87 1.70 5.03
CA THR A 183 5.30 0.44 5.53
C THR A 183 6.26 -0.33 6.42
N LEU A 184 5.77 -1.23 7.27
CA LEU A 184 6.67 -2.12 8.01
C LEU A 184 7.40 -3.07 7.05
N ALA A 185 6.71 -3.62 6.05
CA ALA A 185 7.31 -4.55 5.09
C ALA A 185 6.88 -4.34 3.63
N SER A 186 7.65 -4.88 2.69
CA SER A 186 7.25 -5.06 1.29
C SER A 186 7.34 -6.53 0.88
N ARG A 187 6.57 -6.92 -0.14
CA ARG A 187 6.56 -8.30 -0.65
C ARG A 187 7.34 -8.51 -1.95
N TYR A 188 7.08 -7.71 -2.97
CA TYR A 188 7.64 -7.92 -4.31
C TYR A 188 8.63 -6.85 -4.74
N THR A 189 8.36 -5.61 -4.33
CA THR A 189 9.14 -4.44 -4.70
C THR A 189 8.90 -3.34 -3.67
N HIS A 190 9.85 -2.42 -3.57
CA HIS A 190 9.69 -1.16 -2.85
C HIS A 190 9.18 -0.04 -3.77
N GLN A 191 9.14 -0.25 -5.09
CA GLN A 191 8.70 0.76 -6.04
C GLN A 191 7.17 0.86 -6.06
N ILE A 192 6.68 2.10 -6.11
CA ILE A 192 5.29 2.44 -6.43
C ILE A 192 5.20 2.68 -7.92
N LYS A 193 6.02 3.61 -8.45
CA LYS A 193 6.14 3.84 -9.90
C LYS A 193 6.98 2.72 -10.52
N PRO A 194 6.48 1.99 -11.53
CA PRO A 194 7.29 1.03 -12.28
C PRO A 194 8.49 1.71 -12.95
N SER A 195 9.65 1.03 -12.98
CA SER A 195 10.75 1.46 -13.85
C SER A 195 10.44 1.14 -15.32
N ASP A 196 11.07 1.88 -16.24
CA ASP A 196 10.89 1.65 -17.68
C ASP A 196 11.26 0.22 -18.09
N GLY A 197 12.36 -0.31 -17.53
CA GLY A 197 12.76 -1.70 -17.75
C GLY A 197 11.76 -2.73 -17.23
N LEU A 198 11.03 -2.45 -16.14
CA LEU A 198 9.96 -3.32 -15.65
C LEU A 198 8.76 -3.30 -16.60
N ILE A 199 8.39 -2.13 -17.13
CA ILE A 199 7.32 -1.97 -18.12
C ILE A 199 7.67 -2.69 -19.41
N GLU A 200 8.89 -2.50 -19.92
CA GLU A 200 9.36 -3.13 -21.15
C GLU A 200 9.37 -4.65 -21.02
N LYS A 201 9.91 -5.18 -19.91
CA LYS A 201 9.87 -6.61 -19.62
C LYS A 201 8.44 -7.15 -19.59
N PHE A 202 7.51 -6.43 -18.94
CA PHE A 202 6.10 -6.81 -18.88
C PHE A 202 5.46 -6.87 -20.28
N ARG A 203 5.67 -5.83 -21.11
CA ARG A 203 5.18 -5.81 -22.50
C ARG A 203 5.73 -6.96 -23.32
N ASN A 204 7.02 -7.24 -23.20
CA ASN A 204 7.70 -8.30 -23.95
C ASN A 204 7.25 -9.70 -23.52
N GLU A 205 7.13 -9.97 -22.22
CA GLU A 205 6.67 -11.27 -21.71
C GLU A 205 5.24 -11.57 -22.17
N TYR A 206 4.34 -10.60 -22.08
CA TYR A 206 2.95 -10.77 -22.49
C TYR A 206 2.70 -10.53 -23.97
N ARG A 207 3.69 -10.04 -24.74
CA ARG A 207 3.54 -9.64 -26.16
C ARG A 207 2.33 -8.73 -26.36
N ILE A 208 2.23 -7.69 -25.52
CA ILE A 208 1.09 -6.75 -25.46
C ILE A 208 1.52 -5.33 -25.82
N THR A 209 0.62 -4.60 -26.47
CA THR A 209 0.71 -3.15 -26.67
C THR A 209 -0.01 -2.38 -25.55
N ASN A 210 0.14 -1.04 -25.53
CA ASN A 210 -0.62 -0.18 -24.62
C ASN A 210 -2.13 -0.29 -24.85
N GLU A 211 -2.55 -0.43 -26.11
CA GLU A 211 -3.95 -0.64 -26.48
C GLU A 211 -4.46 -1.95 -25.89
N ASN A 212 -3.68 -3.05 -25.99
CA ASN A 212 -4.06 -4.31 -25.37
C ASN A 212 -4.19 -4.19 -23.85
N VAL A 213 -3.26 -3.50 -23.17
CA VAL A 213 -3.35 -3.26 -21.72
C VAL A 213 -4.62 -2.51 -21.38
N LYS A 214 -4.94 -1.43 -22.10
CA LYS A 214 -6.12 -0.60 -21.87
C LYS A 214 -7.41 -1.39 -22.10
N GLU A 215 -7.49 -2.14 -23.19
CA GLU A 215 -8.64 -2.97 -23.53
C GLU A 215 -8.88 -4.07 -22.48
N ILE A 216 -7.82 -4.76 -22.05
CA ILE A 216 -7.93 -5.89 -21.12
C ILE A 216 -8.22 -5.41 -19.68
N THR A 217 -7.55 -4.34 -19.25
CA THR A 217 -7.52 -3.97 -17.84
C THR A 217 -8.42 -2.78 -17.52
N GLY A 218 -8.83 -2.02 -18.53
CA GLY A 218 -9.57 -0.77 -18.40
C GLY A 218 -8.70 0.45 -18.05
N ASN A 219 -7.38 0.28 -17.87
CA ASN A 219 -6.46 1.36 -17.54
C ASN A 219 -5.23 1.33 -18.46
N GLU A 220 -4.64 2.50 -18.67
CA GLU A 220 -3.34 2.63 -19.34
C GLU A 220 -2.23 2.11 -18.41
N ILE A 221 -1.09 1.71 -18.96
CA ILE A 221 0.01 1.11 -18.18
C ILE A 221 0.56 2.08 -17.12
N GLU A 222 0.45 3.38 -17.36
CA GLU A 222 0.86 4.49 -16.50
C GLU A 222 0.10 4.51 -15.17
N TYR A 223 -1.08 3.87 -15.09
CA TYR A 223 -1.83 3.74 -13.85
C TYR A 223 -1.38 2.57 -12.97
N PHE A 224 -0.58 1.65 -13.49
CA PHE A 224 -0.15 0.46 -12.75
C PHE A 224 0.96 0.80 -11.77
N THR A 225 0.87 0.26 -10.56
CA THR A 225 2.03 0.25 -9.66
C THR A 225 3.03 -0.81 -10.10
N ALA A 226 4.29 -0.65 -9.68
CA ALA A 226 5.31 -1.68 -9.87
C ALA A 226 4.89 -3.00 -9.19
N GLY A 227 4.23 -2.90 -8.03
CA GLY A 227 3.71 -4.05 -7.31
C GLY A 227 2.68 -4.85 -8.12
N GLU A 228 1.80 -4.19 -8.86
CA GLU A 228 0.81 -4.85 -9.72
C GLU A 228 1.47 -5.56 -10.90
N ILE A 229 2.41 -4.90 -11.58
CA ILE A 229 3.16 -5.51 -12.68
C ILE A 229 3.93 -6.74 -12.18
N CYS A 230 4.64 -6.63 -11.06
CA CYS A 230 5.29 -7.77 -10.42
C CYS A 230 4.27 -8.87 -10.06
N GLY A 231 3.12 -8.49 -9.51
CA GLY A 231 2.05 -9.42 -9.16
C GLY A 231 1.47 -10.20 -10.32
N LEU A 232 1.30 -9.55 -11.47
CA LEU A 232 0.90 -10.17 -12.73
C LEU A 232 1.99 -11.11 -13.24
N ASN A 233 3.27 -10.69 -13.22
CA ASN A 233 4.39 -11.51 -13.66
C ASN A 233 4.61 -12.76 -12.79
N LEU A 234 4.33 -12.65 -11.48
CA LEU A 234 4.50 -13.73 -10.50
C LEU A 234 3.21 -14.53 -10.25
N ASN A 235 2.15 -14.31 -11.03
CA ASN A 235 0.91 -15.06 -10.86
C ASN A 235 1.14 -16.54 -11.22
N PRO A 236 0.85 -17.51 -10.34
CA PRO A 236 1.07 -18.93 -10.62
C PRO A 236 0.22 -19.45 -11.78
N ASN A 237 -0.91 -18.78 -12.07
CA ASN A 237 -1.78 -19.10 -13.21
C ASN A 237 -1.41 -18.33 -14.48
N ARG A 238 -0.24 -17.69 -14.51
CA ARG A 238 0.22 -16.89 -15.66
C ARG A 238 0.28 -17.74 -16.91
N LYS A 239 -0.37 -17.24 -17.96
CA LYS A 239 -0.08 -17.60 -19.34
C LYS A 239 0.50 -16.37 -20.02
N LEU A 240 1.49 -16.56 -20.90
CA LEU A 240 2.01 -15.48 -21.74
C LEU A 240 0.97 -15.11 -22.81
N GLY A 241 1.12 -13.94 -23.40
CA GLY A 241 0.18 -13.43 -24.41
C GLY A 241 -0.95 -12.57 -23.83
N PRO A 242 -1.64 -11.78 -24.68
CA PRO A 242 -2.78 -10.96 -24.27
C PRO A 242 -3.89 -11.75 -23.56
N GLU A 243 -4.21 -12.96 -24.04
CA GLU A 243 -5.23 -13.81 -23.42
C GLU A 243 -4.85 -14.31 -22.03
N GLY A 244 -3.56 -14.51 -21.76
CA GLY A 244 -3.08 -14.85 -20.44
C GLY A 244 -3.26 -13.71 -19.44
N LEU A 245 -3.00 -12.47 -19.88
CA LEU A 245 -3.30 -11.28 -19.09
C LEU A 245 -4.81 -11.13 -18.87
N ARG A 246 -5.62 -11.30 -19.93
CA ARG A 246 -7.09 -11.26 -19.87
C ARG A 246 -7.62 -12.22 -18.83
N ARG A 247 -7.14 -13.47 -18.83
CA ARG A 247 -7.53 -14.51 -17.86
C ARG A 247 -7.27 -14.12 -16.40
N ILE A 248 -6.17 -13.41 -16.12
CA ILE A 248 -5.83 -12.96 -14.76
C ILE A 248 -6.70 -11.77 -14.35
N CYS A 249 -7.02 -10.89 -15.30
CA CYS A 249 -7.72 -9.64 -15.07
C CYS A 249 -9.26 -9.76 -15.11
N THR A 250 -9.83 -10.77 -15.76
CA THR A 250 -11.28 -11.00 -15.79
C THR A 250 -11.75 -11.76 -14.54
N LYS A 251 -12.88 -11.34 -13.98
CA LYS A 251 -13.52 -11.95 -12.80
C LYS A 251 -14.10 -13.35 -13.06
N GLU A 252 -14.09 -13.82 -14.30
CA GLU A 252 -14.79 -15.05 -14.73
C GLU A 252 -14.14 -16.35 -14.22
N ASN A 253 -12.89 -16.33 -13.74
CA ASN A 253 -12.25 -17.52 -13.14
C ASN A 253 -12.44 -17.64 -11.62
N VAL A 254 -13.37 -16.89 -11.01
CA VAL A 254 -13.41 -16.69 -9.55
C VAL A 254 -14.36 -17.65 -8.82
N GLN A 255 -15.21 -18.41 -9.53
CA GLN A 255 -16.22 -19.28 -8.89
C GLN A 255 -15.63 -20.55 -8.23
N GLY A 256 -14.35 -20.87 -8.45
CA GLY A 256 -13.71 -22.08 -7.91
C GLY A 256 -13.10 -21.97 -6.51
N TYR A 257 -13.09 -20.79 -5.88
CA TYR A 257 -12.42 -20.56 -4.59
C TYR A 257 -13.29 -19.92 -3.50
N LEU A 258 -14.60 -19.79 -3.74
CA LEU A 258 -15.54 -19.48 -2.67
C LEU A 258 -15.90 -20.80 -1.97
N TYR A 259 -15.47 -20.91 -0.71
CA TYR A 259 -15.92 -21.85 0.32
C TYR A 259 -16.82 -22.99 -0.16
N LYS A 260 -16.28 -24.22 -0.22
CA LYS A 260 -17.10 -25.36 0.17
C LYS A 260 -17.31 -25.27 1.69
N PRO A 261 -18.54 -25.44 2.18
CA PRO A 261 -18.86 -25.35 3.61
C PRO A 261 -18.03 -26.34 4.44
#